data_AF-A0A3L4Z9W0-F1
#
_entry.id   AF-A0A3L4Z9W0-F1
#
_cell.length_a   1.000
_cell.length_b   1.000
_cell.length_c   1.000
_cell.angle_alpha   90.00
_cell.angle_beta   90.00
_cell.angle_gamma   90.00
#
_symmetry.space_group_name_H-M   'P 1'
#
loop_
_entity.id
_entity.type
_entity.pdbx_description
1 polymer ?
#
loop_
_entity_poly.entity_id
_entity_poly.type
_entity_poly.pdbx_seq_one_letter_code
_entity_poly.pdbx_strand_id
1 'polypeptide(L)'
;QDLGAVALVPKGDTSGADRKGLFNRSLFKYDQEKDIYICPMGEELQNRFTMVEDGLEQQMYFNNIACRDCSQRSRCTTSKRDPRRIKRWVHEAEMEDMQARLNASPQTAVVRKQTVEHPFGTIKMWMGATHFLTQRFKNVSTEISLHVLAYNLKRMMSIWGAEGLAIKLRERCS
;
A
#
# COMPACT_ATOMS: atom_id res chain seq x y z
N GLN A 1 -13.31 8.74 -14.69
CA GLN A 1 -14.16 9.04 -13.53
C GLN A 1 -13.51 8.34 -12.35
N ASP A 2 -12.94 9.11 -11.42
CA ASP A 2 -12.48 8.58 -10.14
C ASP A 2 -13.67 8.02 -9.39
N LEU A 3 -13.61 6.73 -9.04
CA LEU A 3 -14.71 5.99 -8.39
C LEU A 3 -14.99 6.44 -6.95
N GLY A 4 -14.40 7.54 -6.47
CA GLY A 4 -14.50 8.00 -5.08
C GLY A 4 -13.97 6.99 -4.05
N ALA A 5 -13.30 5.93 -4.51
CA ALA A 5 -12.81 4.86 -3.66
C ALA A 5 -11.47 5.29 -3.05
N VAL A 6 -11.49 5.57 -1.74
CA VAL A 6 -10.27 5.87 -0.99
C VAL A 6 -9.41 4.62 -0.90
N ALA A 7 -8.24 4.64 -1.54
CA ALA A 7 -7.29 3.54 -1.48
C ALA A 7 -6.75 3.38 -0.05
N LEU A 8 -6.76 2.14 0.43
CA LEU A 8 -6.14 1.73 1.68
C LEU A 8 -5.05 0.72 1.34
N VAL A 9 -3.81 1.20 1.31
CA VAL A 9 -2.62 0.43 0.97
C VAL A 9 -1.71 0.39 2.19
N PRO A 10 -1.39 -0.79 2.75
CA PRO A 10 -0.44 -0.89 3.85
C PRO A 10 0.97 -0.56 3.35
N LYS A 11 1.73 0.16 4.16
CA LYS A 11 3.15 0.40 3.92
C LYS A 11 3.94 -0.87 4.27
N GLY A 12 4.55 -1.49 3.27
CA GLY A 12 5.47 -2.61 3.49
C GLY A 12 6.81 -2.14 4.05
N ASP A 13 7.30 -2.79 5.11
CA ASP A 13 8.70 -2.64 5.52
C ASP A 13 9.55 -3.67 4.78
N THR A 14 10.24 -3.20 3.75
CA THR A 14 11.17 -4.02 2.95
C THR A 14 12.59 -3.95 3.48
N SER A 15 12.84 -3.27 4.60
CA SER A 15 14.20 -3.05 5.09
C SER A 15 14.74 -4.31 5.77
N GLY A 16 15.90 -4.79 5.30
CA GLY A 16 16.63 -5.89 5.95
C GLY A 16 17.35 -5.50 7.25
N ALA A 17 16.98 -4.37 7.87
CA ALA A 17 17.68 -3.81 9.02
C ALA A 17 17.52 -4.68 10.28
N ASP A 18 16.29 -5.11 10.58
CA ASP A 18 16.01 -5.96 11.75
C ASP A 18 16.75 -7.30 11.67
N ARG A 19 16.76 -7.92 10.49
CA ARG A 19 17.51 -9.18 10.26
C ARG A 19 19.01 -9.01 10.49
N LYS A 20 19.54 -7.80 10.30
CA LYS A 20 20.94 -7.44 10.52
C LYS A 20 21.21 -6.92 11.95
N GLY A 21 20.21 -6.90 12.82
CA GLY A 21 20.31 -6.35 14.18
C GLY A 21 20.53 -4.83 14.21
N LEU A 22 20.24 -4.14 13.10
CA LEU A 22 20.37 -2.69 12.99
C LEU A 22 19.04 -2.02 13.34
N PHE A 23 19.09 -0.77 13.78
CA PHE A 23 17.89 0.04 13.96
C PHE A 23 17.11 0.13 12.66
N ASN A 24 15.85 -0.30 12.73
CA ASN A 24 14.88 -0.16 11.66
C ASN A 24 14.57 1.31 11.39
N ARG A 25 14.18 1.63 10.15
CA ARG A 25 13.67 2.96 9.79
C ARG A 25 12.48 3.38 10.65
N SER A 26 11.65 2.44 11.11
CA SER A 26 10.51 2.69 12.00
C SER A 26 10.88 3.39 13.31
N LEU A 27 12.13 3.28 13.76
CA LEU A 27 12.63 3.97 14.95
C LEU A 27 13.05 5.43 14.68
N PHE A 28 13.06 5.87 13.42
CA PHE A 28 13.37 7.25 13.02
C PHE A 28 12.06 7.99 12.78
N LYS A 29 11.80 9.03 13.57
CA LYS A 29 10.55 9.80 13.50
C LYS A 29 10.72 10.98 12.58
N TYR A 30 9.78 11.17 11.67
CA TYR A 30 9.77 12.35 10.80
C TYR A 30 9.02 13.49 11.49
N ASP A 31 9.61 14.68 11.49
CA ASP A 31 9.00 15.94 11.90
C ASP A 31 8.72 16.75 10.64
N GLN A 32 7.43 16.90 10.32
CA GLN A 32 6.99 17.58 9.11
C GLN A 32 7.14 19.10 9.18
N GLU A 33 7.05 19.70 10.37
CA GLU A 33 7.14 21.16 10.53
C GLU A 33 8.56 21.64 10.26
N LYS A 34 9.55 20.86 10.67
CA LYS A 34 10.97 21.17 10.52
C LYS A 34 11.64 20.54 9.30
N ASP A 35 10.96 19.64 8.60
CA ASP A 35 11.53 18.80 7.52
C ASP A 35 12.82 18.07 7.97
N ILE A 36 12.71 17.32 9.07
CA ILE A 36 13.83 16.55 9.65
C ILE A 36 13.40 15.14 10.07
N TYR A 37 14.37 14.24 10.18
CA TYR A 37 14.20 13.00 10.94
C TYR A 37 14.88 13.09 12.30
N ILE A 38 14.23 12.62 13.35
CA ILE A 38 14.80 12.42 14.68
C ILE A 38 15.19 10.96 14.81
N CYS A 39 16.48 10.71 15.06
CA CYS A 39 16.99 9.36 15.22
C CYS A 39 16.69 8.78 16.63
N PRO A 40 16.92 7.47 16.85
CA PRO A 40 16.72 6.85 18.17
C PRO A 40 17.55 7.45 19.31
N MET A 41 18.63 8.18 18.98
CA MET A 41 19.48 8.89 19.94
C MET A 41 19.04 10.33 20.20
N GLY A 42 17.94 10.79 19.59
CA GLY A 42 17.42 12.16 19.74
C GLY A 42 18.06 13.19 18.79
N GLU A 43 19.09 12.82 18.04
CA GLU A 43 19.76 13.72 17.10
C GLU A 43 18.91 13.99 15.85
N GLU A 44 18.96 15.23 15.37
CA GLU A 44 18.26 15.70 14.17
C GLU A 44 19.07 15.39 12.89
N LEU A 45 18.39 14.81 11.91
CA LEU A 45 18.89 14.50 10.58
C LEU A 45 18.25 15.47 9.58
N GLN A 46 19.01 16.47 9.12
CA GLN A 46 18.51 17.45 8.16
C GLN A 46 18.32 16.85 6.77
N ASN A 47 17.37 17.39 6.02
CA ASN A 47 17.29 17.19 4.57
C ASN A 47 18.57 17.74 3.91
N ARG A 48 19.23 16.94 3.08
CA ARG A 48 20.52 17.30 2.47
C ARG A 48 20.43 17.52 0.98
N PHE A 49 19.77 16.62 0.27
CA PHE A 49 19.58 16.71 -1.16
C PHE A 49 18.49 15.74 -1.61
N THR A 50 17.98 15.99 -2.80
CA THR A 50 17.08 15.08 -3.51
C THR A 50 17.86 14.31 -4.56
N MET A 51 17.53 13.03 -4.73
CA MET A 51 18.10 12.16 -5.74
C MET A 51 16.99 11.39 -6.45
N VAL A 52 17.15 11.14 -7.74
CA VAL A 52 16.27 10.23 -8.48
C VAL A 52 16.95 8.87 -8.56
N GLU A 53 16.28 7.84 -8.08
CA GLU A 53 16.74 6.45 -8.10
C GLU A 53 15.58 5.57 -8.58
N ASP A 54 15.82 4.75 -9.61
CA ASP A 54 14.79 3.91 -10.25
C ASP A 54 13.52 4.68 -10.69
N GLY A 55 13.69 5.94 -11.10
CA GLY A 55 12.58 6.82 -11.49
C GLY A 55 11.78 7.40 -10.33
N LEU A 56 12.18 7.16 -9.09
CA LEU A 56 11.56 7.71 -7.89
C LEU A 56 12.41 8.85 -7.35
N GLU A 57 11.79 10.01 -7.15
CA GLU A 57 12.40 11.17 -6.52
C GLU A 57 12.41 11.01 -4.98
N GLN A 58 13.60 11.00 -4.38
CA GLN A 58 13.79 10.71 -2.97
C GLN A 58 14.65 11.77 -2.30
N GLN A 59 14.15 12.30 -1.19
CA GLN A 59 14.87 13.21 -0.31
C GLN A 59 15.75 12.43 0.66
N MET A 60 16.98 12.90 0.84
CA MET A 60 18.00 12.22 1.64
C MET A 60 18.29 12.98 2.93
N TYR A 61 18.09 12.32 4.07
CA TYR A 61 18.26 12.89 5.40
C TYR A 61 19.43 12.23 6.14
N PHE A 62 20.36 13.04 6.64
CA PHE A 62 21.46 12.58 7.49
C PHE A 62 22.19 13.74 8.17
N ASN A 63 22.90 13.40 9.26
CA ASN A 63 23.77 14.30 9.98
C ASN A 63 25.14 13.65 10.19
N ASN A 64 26.16 14.18 9.52
CA ASN A 64 27.52 13.64 9.57
C ASN A 64 28.13 13.75 10.97
N ILE A 65 27.95 14.88 11.64
CA ILE A 65 28.57 15.17 12.94
C ILE A 65 27.95 14.25 14.00
N ALA A 66 26.62 14.28 14.11
CA ALA A 66 25.89 13.43 15.04
C ALA A 66 26.20 11.94 14.83
N CYS A 67 26.26 11.46 13.59
CA CYS A 67 26.55 10.05 13.31
C CYS A 67 28.02 9.66 13.55
N ARG A 68 28.98 10.59 13.41
CA ARG A 68 30.41 10.32 13.65
C ARG A 68 30.66 10.08 15.13
N ASP A 69 30.05 10.90 15.97
CA ASP A 69 30.30 10.93 17.42
C ASP A 69 29.26 10.10 18.21
N CYS A 70 28.41 9.33 17.50
CA CYS A 70 27.33 8.52 18.07
C CYS A 70 27.81 7.21 18.74
N SER A 71 27.47 7.03 20.02
CA SER A 71 27.79 5.83 20.80
C SER A 71 27.11 4.54 20.30
N GLN A 72 25.96 4.66 19.63
CA GLN A 72 25.17 3.52 19.12
C GLN A 72 25.39 3.27 17.62
N ARG A 73 26.50 3.77 17.05
CA ARG A 73 26.78 3.67 15.61
C ARG A 73 26.75 2.23 15.09
N SER A 74 27.28 1.28 15.86
CA SER A 74 27.32 -0.15 15.51
C SER A 74 25.94 -0.78 15.33
N ARG A 75 24.92 -0.26 16.03
CA ARG A 75 23.51 -0.65 15.88
C ARG A 75 22.78 0.20 14.86
N CYS A 76 23.37 1.31 14.41
CA CYS A 76 22.72 2.24 13.49
C CYS A 76 23.13 2.00 12.03
N THR A 77 24.39 1.65 11.73
CA THR A 77 24.86 1.42 10.36
C THR A 77 26.05 0.48 10.33
N THR A 78 26.21 -0.28 9.25
CA THR A 78 27.41 -1.09 9.01
C THR A 78 28.58 -0.28 8.46
N SER A 79 28.34 0.94 7.96
CA SER A 79 29.42 1.79 7.44
C SER A 79 30.27 2.31 8.59
N LYS A 80 31.59 2.24 8.44
CA LYS A 80 32.54 2.79 9.43
C LYS A 80 32.65 4.31 9.35
N ARG A 81 32.40 4.91 8.18
CA ARG A 81 32.61 6.35 7.93
C ARG A 81 31.32 7.11 7.59
N ASP A 82 30.43 6.51 6.81
CA ASP A 82 29.24 7.21 6.31
C ASP A 82 28.13 7.27 7.37
N PRO A 83 27.39 8.39 7.49
CA PRO A 83 26.26 8.47 8.40
C PRO A 83 25.16 7.50 7.98
N ARG A 84 24.25 7.17 8.92
CA ARG A 84 22.99 6.52 8.56
C ARG A 84 22.18 7.51 7.73
N ARG A 85 21.87 7.12 6.49
CA ARG A 85 21.05 7.90 5.57
C ARG A 85 19.63 7.38 5.56
N ILE A 86 18.65 8.28 5.65
CA ILE A 86 17.23 7.97 5.53
C ILE A 86 16.74 8.55 4.21
N LYS A 87 16.24 7.68 3.33
CA LYS A 87 15.60 8.08 2.07
C LYS A 87 14.11 8.24 2.32
N ARG A 88 13.51 9.39 2.00
CA ARG A 88 12.07 9.63 2.04
C ARG A 88 11.57 9.87 0.62
N TRP A 89 10.56 9.12 0.20
CA TRP A 89 9.93 9.42 -1.09
C TRP A 89 9.19 10.75 -1.02
N VAL A 90 9.19 11.56 -2.08
CA VAL A 90 8.51 12.87 -2.05
C VAL A 90 7.00 12.76 -1.76
N HIS A 91 6.37 11.65 -2.12
CA HIS A 91 4.96 11.36 -1.82
C HIS A 91 4.76 10.46 -0.57
N GLU A 92 5.77 10.34 0.30
CA GLU A 92 5.67 9.51 1.51
C GLU A 92 4.55 9.96 2.45
N ALA A 93 4.22 11.26 2.46
CA ALA A 93 3.11 11.80 3.26
C ALA A 93 1.75 11.19 2.85
N GLU A 94 1.54 10.95 1.57
CA GLU A 94 0.31 10.31 1.06
C GLU A 94 0.21 8.86 1.56
N MET A 95 1.34 8.15 1.57
CA MET A 95 1.42 6.77 2.10
C MET A 95 1.21 6.74 3.62
N GLU A 96 1.72 7.72 4.35
CA GLU A 96 1.54 7.86 5.80
C GLU A 96 0.07 8.13 6.16
N ASP A 97 -0.62 8.98 5.42
CA ASP A 97 -2.06 9.24 5.56
C ASP A 97 -2.89 7.98 5.24
N MET A 98 -2.56 7.25 4.16
CA MET A 98 -3.20 5.96 3.87
C MET A 98 -3.02 4.95 5.01
N GLN A 99 -1.81 4.87 5.59
CA GLN A 99 -1.53 3.99 6.72
C GLN A 99 -2.27 4.42 7.98
N ALA A 100 -2.37 5.72 8.26
CA ALA A 100 -3.12 6.26 9.39
C ALA A 100 -4.62 5.90 9.28
N ARG A 101 -5.21 6.04 8.09
CA ARG A 101 -6.60 5.63 7.80
C ARG A 101 -6.80 4.12 8.03
N LEU A 102 -5.84 3.31 7.59
CA LEU A 102 -5.88 1.86 7.80
C LEU A 102 -5.82 1.50 9.30
N ASN A 103 -4.91 2.14 10.06
CA ASN A 103 -4.77 1.94 11.50
C ASN A 103 -6.03 2.37 12.27
N ALA A 104 -6.68 3.46 11.84
CA ALA A 104 -7.94 3.92 12.42
C ALA A 104 -9.13 3.00 12.09
N SER A 105 -9.03 2.17 11.05
CA SER A 105 -10.09 1.28 10.58
C SER A 105 -9.63 -0.19 10.53
N PRO A 106 -9.28 -0.81 11.67
CA PRO A 106 -8.73 -2.18 11.69
C PRO A 106 -9.73 -3.22 11.18
N GLN A 107 -11.03 -2.94 11.28
CA GLN A 107 -12.11 -3.80 10.77
C GLN A 107 -12.14 -3.87 9.24
N THR A 108 -11.55 -2.91 8.52
CA THR A 108 -11.58 -2.89 7.04
C THR A 108 -10.92 -4.12 6.44
N ALA A 109 -9.82 -4.62 7.03
CA ALA A 109 -9.18 -5.85 6.57
C ALA A 109 -10.10 -7.07 6.74
N VAL A 110 -10.81 -7.16 7.86
CA VAL A 110 -11.76 -8.24 8.15
C VAL A 110 -12.96 -8.18 7.20
N VAL A 111 -13.52 -6.98 6.98
CA VAL A 111 -14.63 -6.77 6.06
C VAL A 111 -14.22 -7.13 4.63
N ARG A 112 -13.03 -6.72 4.16
CA ARG A 112 -12.53 -7.09 2.82
C ARG A 112 -12.41 -8.60 2.65
N LYS A 113 -11.87 -9.30 3.66
CA LYS A 113 -11.79 -10.76 3.69
C LYS A 113 -13.15 -11.42 3.57
N GLN A 114 -14.16 -10.92 4.28
CA GLN A 114 -15.49 -11.51 4.29
C GLN A 114 -16.32 -11.18 3.04
N THR A 115 -16.17 -9.97 2.48
CA THR A 115 -17.09 -9.45 1.46
C THR A 115 -16.53 -9.49 0.05
N VAL A 116 -15.22 -9.27 -0.12
CA VAL A 116 -14.58 -9.03 -1.43
C VAL A 116 -13.67 -10.19 -1.84
N GLU A 117 -12.89 -10.75 -0.92
CA GLU A 117 -11.90 -11.79 -1.28
C GLU A 117 -12.54 -13.05 -1.87
N HIS A 118 -13.67 -13.52 -1.32
CA HIS A 118 -14.37 -14.68 -1.86
C HIS A 118 -14.89 -14.45 -3.30
N PRO A 119 -15.63 -13.36 -3.61
CA PRO A 119 -15.97 -13.01 -4.99
C PRO A 119 -14.77 -12.97 -5.94
N PHE A 120 -13.69 -12.30 -5.52
CA PHE A 120 -12.49 -12.18 -6.34
C PHE A 120 -11.83 -13.54 -6.59
N GLY A 121 -11.73 -14.39 -5.57
CA GLY A 121 -11.22 -15.76 -5.73
C GLY A 121 -12.06 -16.61 -6.68
N THR A 122 -13.39 -16.49 -6.58
CA THR A 122 -14.32 -17.22 -7.46
C THR A 122 -14.20 -16.75 -8.91
N ILE A 123 -14.20 -15.42 -9.14
CA ILE A 123 -14.04 -14.83 -10.47
C ILE A 123 -12.69 -15.25 -11.06
N LYS A 124 -11.61 -15.15 -10.29
CA LYS A 124 -10.26 -15.56 -10.72
C LYS A 124 -10.18 -17.05 -11.08
N MET A 125 -10.86 -17.90 -10.32
CA MET A 125 -10.98 -19.33 -10.65
C MET A 125 -11.75 -19.54 -11.96
N TRP A 126 -12.86 -18.82 -12.18
CA TRP A 126 -13.67 -18.94 -13.40
C TRP A 126 -12.96 -18.43 -14.65
N MET A 127 -12.15 -17.38 -14.51
CA MET A 127 -11.27 -16.90 -15.57
C MET A 127 -10.22 -17.95 -15.98
N GLY A 128 -10.00 -18.98 -15.16
CA GLY A 128 -9.01 -20.02 -15.40
C GLY A 128 -7.60 -19.61 -14.99
N ALA A 129 -6.65 -20.55 -15.09
CA ALA A 129 -5.23 -20.31 -14.83
C ALA A 129 -4.54 -19.46 -15.93
N THR A 130 -5.29 -19.09 -16.96
CA THR A 130 -4.80 -18.53 -18.21
C THR A 130 -5.32 -17.11 -18.37
N HIS A 131 -4.40 -16.22 -18.71
CA HIS A 131 -4.53 -14.78 -18.94
C HIS A 131 -5.81 -14.32 -19.66
N PHE A 132 -6.08 -13.00 -19.59
CA PHE A 132 -7.11 -12.35 -20.40
C PHE A 132 -7.07 -12.81 -21.86
N LEU A 133 -8.23 -13.14 -22.40
CA LEU A 133 -8.38 -13.56 -23.79
C LEU A 133 -8.15 -12.39 -24.75
N THR A 134 -8.41 -11.17 -24.28
CA THR A 134 -8.30 -9.95 -25.06
C THR A 134 -7.06 -9.12 -24.71
N GLN A 135 -6.62 -8.29 -25.66
CA GLN A 135 -5.54 -7.33 -25.47
C GLN A 135 -6.08 -5.89 -25.53
N ARG A 136 -5.34 -4.96 -24.91
CA ARG A 136 -5.65 -3.52 -24.73
C ARG A 136 -6.71 -3.25 -23.66
N PHE A 137 -6.52 -2.15 -22.92
CA PHE A 137 -7.32 -1.79 -21.73
C PHE A 137 -8.83 -1.84 -21.93
N LYS A 138 -9.34 -1.30 -23.04
CA LYS A 138 -10.79 -1.28 -23.31
C LYS A 138 -11.38 -2.69 -23.34
N ASN A 139 -10.72 -3.60 -24.04
CA ASN A 139 -11.22 -4.97 -24.23
C ASN A 139 -11.08 -5.78 -22.94
N VAL A 140 -9.94 -5.65 -22.26
CA VAL A 140 -9.70 -6.28 -20.94
C VAL A 140 -10.72 -5.82 -19.90
N SER A 141 -11.08 -4.53 -19.92
CA SER A 141 -12.12 -3.97 -19.03
C SER A 141 -13.49 -4.59 -19.31
N THR A 142 -13.87 -4.77 -20.58
CA THR A 142 -15.10 -5.46 -20.97
C THR A 142 -15.10 -6.91 -20.50
N GLU A 143 -13.98 -7.61 -20.67
CA GLU A 143 -13.82 -9.00 -20.23
C GLU A 143 -14.01 -9.15 -18.71
N ILE A 144 -13.37 -8.29 -17.90
CA ILE A 144 -13.60 -8.26 -16.44
C ILE A 144 -15.06 -7.94 -16.11
N SER A 145 -15.66 -6.98 -16.81
CA SER A 145 -17.05 -6.56 -16.56
C SER A 145 -18.03 -7.72 -16.77
N LEU A 146 -17.81 -8.52 -17.80
CA LEU A 146 -18.62 -9.72 -18.07
C LEU A 146 -18.46 -10.79 -16.99
N HIS A 147 -17.24 -11.03 -16.50
CA HIS A 147 -17.02 -11.97 -15.40
C HIS A 147 -17.69 -11.50 -14.10
N VAL A 148 -17.57 -10.22 -13.77
CA VAL A 148 -18.24 -9.62 -12.59
C VAL A 148 -19.76 -9.73 -12.72
N LEU A 149 -20.31 -9.44 -13.91
CA LEU A 149 -21.74 -9.58 -14.18
C LEU A 149 -22.20 -11.03 -13.99
N ALA A 150 -21.51 -11.99 -14.60
CA ALA A 150 -21.83 -13.41 -14.47
C ALA A 150 -21.78 -13.89 -13.01
N TYR A 151 -20.77 -13.45 -12.25
CA TYR A 151 -20.67 -13.76 -10.82
C TYR A 151 -21.85 -13.19 -10.04
N ASN A 152 -22.19 -11.91 -10.26
CA ASN A 152 -23.30 -11.27 -9.59
C ASN A 152 -24.62 -11.98 -9.92
N LEU A 153 -24.88 -12.29 -11.19
CA LEU A 153 -26.09 -13.03 -11.59
C LEU A 153 -26.18 -14.39 -10.89
N LYS A 154 -25.10 -15.19 -10.90
CA LYS A 154 -25.07 -16.49 -10.23
C LYS A 154 -25.32 -16.36 -8.73
N ARG A 155 -24.68 -15.37 -8.08
CA ARG A 155 -24.87 -15.12 -6.64
C ARG A 155 -26.31 -14.73 -6.32
N MET A 156 -26.92 -13.84 -7.11
CA MET A 156 -28.29 -13.44 -6.90
C MET A 156 -29.28 -14.60 -7.13
N MET A 157 -29.01 -15.46 -8.13
CA MET A 157 -29.77 -16.70 -8.33
C MET A 157 -29.63 -17.67 -7.14
N SER A 158 -28.46 -17.78 -6.52
CA SER A 158 -28.28 -18.57 -5.30
C SER A 158 -29.05 -18.02 -4.10
N ILE A 159 -29.20 -16.69 -3.98
CA ILE A 159 -29.87 -16.06 -2.83
C ILE A 159 -31.40 -16.03 -3.01
N TRP A 160 -31.89 -15.72 -4.20
CA TRP A 160 -33.33 -15.51 -4.46
C TRP A 160 -34.00 -16.58 -5.33
N GLY A 161 -33.23 -17.52 -5.87
CA GLY A 161 -33.70 -18.39 -6.95
C GLY A 161 -33.79 -17.64 -8.29
N ALA A 162 -33.89 -18.38 -9.39
CA ALA A 162 -33.99 -17.80 -10.74
C ALA A 162 -35.26 -16.96 -10.92
N GLU A 163 -36.40 -17.47 -10.44
CA GLU A 163 -37.70 -16.77 -10.53
C GLU A 163 -37.74 -15.52 -9.64
N GLY A 164 -37.24 -15.63 -8.40
CA GLY A 164 -37.18 -14.49 -7.47
C GLY A 164 -36.30 -13.35 -8.00
N LEU A 165 -35.18 -13.68 -8.64
CA LEU A 165 -34.35 -12.69 -9.32
C LEU A 165 -35.08 -12.02 -10.49
N ALA A 166 -35.78 -12.78 -11.32
CA ALA A 166 -36.50 -12.23 -12.46
C ALA A 166 -37.61 -11.25 -12.04
N ILE A 167 -38.30 -11.54 -10.92
CA ILE A 167 -39.28 -10.62 -10.32
C ILE A 167 -38.58 -9.33 -9.86
N LYS A 168 -37.50 -9.44 -9.07
CA LYS A 168 -36.77 -8.28 -8.54
C LYS A 168 -36.16 -7.39 -9.62
N LEU A 169 -35.71 -7.95 -10.73
CA LEU A 169 -35.19 -7.16 -11.87
C LEU A 169 -36.31 -6.37 -12.57
N ARG A 170 -37.50 -6.96 -12.73
CA ARG A 170 -38.66 -6.28 -13.34
C ARG A 170 -39.16 -5.11 -12.48
N GLU A 171 -39.24 -5.31 -11.16
CA GLU A 171 -39.64 -4.27 -10.20
C GLU A 171 -38.70 -3.05 -10.21
N ARG A 172 -37.43 -3.23 -10.57
CA ARG A 172 -36.41 -2.17 -10.56
C ARG A 172 -36.30 -1.39 -11.88
N CYS A 173 -36.85 -1.94 -12.96
CA CYS A 173 -36.92 -1.31 -14.29
C CYS A 173 -38.25 -0.56 -14.52
N SER A 174 -39.15 -0.61 -13.53
CA SER A 174 -40.41 0.14 -13.47
C SER A 174 -40.19 1.47 -12.75
#